data_AF-A0A1C7NPD3-F1
#
_entry.id   AF-A0A1C7NPD3-F1
#
_cell.length_a   1.000
_cell.length_b   1.000
_cell.length_c   1.000
_cell.angle_alpha   90.00
_cell.angle_beta   90.00
_cell.angle_gamma   90.00
#
_symmetry.space_group_name_H-M   'P 1'
#
loop_
_entity.id
_entity.type
_entity.pdbx_description
1 polymer ?
#
loop_
_entity_poly.entity_id
_entity_poly.type
_entity_poly.pdbx_seq_one_letter_code
_entity_poly.pdbx_strand_id
1 'polypeptide(L)'
;MFHARLFSDPIGGPKYRADQWSSSKEDRPLVVQFCANDPDILLQAAKMVEDDCEAVDLNLGCPQHIAKKGRYGSFLQDDWELIHKLISTLDRELKVPVTAKI
;
A
#
# COMPACT_ATOMS: atom_id res chain seq x y z
N MET A 1 2.09 -4.43 6.93
CA MET A 1 2.29 -3.32 5.97
C MET A 1 3.32 -3.74 4.94
N PHE A 2 2.98 -3.68 3.66
CA PHE A 2 3.87 -4.02 2.55
C PHE A 2 4.49 -2.77 1.93
N HIS A 3 5.74 -2.85 1.50
CA HIS A 3 6.36 -1.77 0.76
C HIS A 3 5.94 -1.85 -0.71
N ALA A 4 5.12 -0.91 -1.20
CA ALA A 4 4.52 -1.00 -2.54
C ALA A 4 5.56 -1.24 -3.64
N ARG A 5 6.66 -0.47 -3.63
CA ARG A 5 7.77 -0.67 -4.59
C ARG A 5 8.37 -2.08 -4.59
N LEU A 6 8.59 -2.68 -3.42
CA LEU A 6 9.14 -4.04 -3.36
C LEU A 6 8.09 -5.08 -3.77
N PHE A 7 6.82 -4.80 -3.46
CA PHE A 7 5.70 -5.67 -3.79
C PHE A 7 5.43 -5.74 -5.30
N SER A 8 5.52 -4.60 -6.00
CA SER A 8 5.27 -4.50 -7.45
C SER A 8 6.52 -4.61 -8.32
N ASP A 9 7.72 -4.76 -7.73
CA ASP A 9 8.96 -4.89 -8.50
C ASP A 9 8.90 -6.09 -9.47
N PRO A 10 9.23 -5.91 -10.76
CA PRO A 10 9.08 -6.96 -11.77
C PRO A 10 10.07 -8.12 -11.60
N ILE A 11 11.20 -7.91 -10.91
CA ILE A 11 12.28 -8.90 -10.78
C ILE A 11 12.26 -9.51 -9.38
N GLY A 12 12.34 -8.67 -8.33
CA GLY A 12 12.35 -9.07 -6.93
C GLY A 12 10.96 -9.24 -6.30
N GLY A 13 9.91 -8.68 -6.90
CA GLY A 13 8.55 -8.72 -6.35
C GLY A 13 7.98 -10.13 -6.17
N PRO A 14 8.16 -11.08 -7.11
CA PRO A 14 7.70 -12.46 -6.90
C PRO A 14 8.26 -13.09 -5.63
N LYS A 15 9.55 -12.89 -5.34
CA LYS A 15 10.18 -13.36 -4.12
C LYS A 15 9.65 -12.62 -2.89
N TYR A 16 9.57 -11.28 -2.95
CA TYR A 16 9.05 -10.48 -1.83
C TYR A 16 7.62 -10.89 -1.45
N ARG A 17 6.74 -11.12 -2.42
CA ARG A 17 5.38 -11.60 -2.18
C ARG A 17 5.38 -13.01 -1.60
N ALA A 18 6.18 -13.94 -2.13
CA ALA A 18 6.28 -15.29 -1.55
C ALA A 18 6.78 -15.27 -0.09
N ASP A 19 7.70 -14.36 0.25
CA ASP A 19 8.28 -14.26 1.59
C ASP A 19 7.40 -13.48 2.59
N GLN A 20 6.53 -12.58 2.13
CA GLN A 20 5.83 -11.62 3.00
C GLN A 20 4.30 -11.67 2.91
N TRP A 21 3.74 -12.18 1.81
CA TRP A 21 2.30 -12.19 1.55
C TRP A 21 1.76 -13.62 1.56
N SER A 22 0.82 -13.85 2.46
CA SER A 22 -0.05 -15.02 2.47
C SER A 22 -1.38 -14.62 3.09
N SER A 23 -2.45 -15.32 2.70
CA SER A 23 -3.74 -15.19 3.35
C SER A 23 -4.55 -16.48 3.17
N SER A 24 -5.53 -16.69 4.04
CA SER A 24 -6.52 -17.75 3.95
C SER A 24 -7.95 -17.20 4.09
N LYS A 25 -8.96 -18.07 3.92
CA LYS A 25 -10.37 -17.65 4.00
C LYS A 25 -10.75 -17.16 5.40
N GLU A 26 -10.04 -17.64 6.42
CA GLU A 26 -10.23 -17.31 7.82
C GLU A 26 -9.76 -15.88 8.16
N ASP A 27 -8.94 -15.25 7.31
CA ASP A 27 -8.49 -13.86 7.51
C ASP A 27 -9.56 -12.82 7.15
N ARG A 28 -10.71 -13.24 6.59
CA ARG A 28 -11.73 -12.32 6.11
C ARG A 28 -12.60 -11.77 7.25
N PRO A 29 -12.88 -10.44 7.28
CA PRO A 29 -12.50 -9.44 6.27
C PRO A 29 -11.03 -9.02 6.37
N LEU A 30 -10.35 -9.03 5.22
CA LEU A 30 -8.93 -8.73 5.08
C LEU A 30 -8.74 -7.31 4.54
N VAL A 31 -7.86 -6.54 5.20
CA VAL A 31 -7.41 -5.23 4.74
C VAL A 31 -5.91 -5.28 4.46
N VAL A 32 -5.51 -4.93 3.25
CA VAL A 32 -4.10 -4.94 2.84
C VAL A 32 -3.50 -3.56 2.94
N GLN A 33 -2.60 -3.36 3.90
CA GLN A 33 -1.96 -2.07 4.12
C GLN A 33 -0.62 -1.95 3.38
N PHE A 34 -0.44 -0.88 2.61
CA PHE A 34 0.80 -0.51 1.94
C PHE A 34 1.45 0.74 2.54
N CYS A 35 2.77 0.84 2.43
CA CYS A 35 3.48 2.12 2.40
C CYS A 35 3.97 2.43 0.99
N ALA A 36 3.81 3.68 0.58
CA ALA A 36 4.21 4.18 -0.72
C ALA A 36 4.35 5.70 -0.69
N ASN A 37 4.94 6.25 -1.74
CA ASN A 37 5.05 7.68 -2.00
C ASN A 37 5.00 8.03 -3.49
N ASP A 38 4.54 7.07 -4.30
CA ASP A 38 4.39 7.17 -5.74
C ASP A 38 3.03 6.54 -6.10
N PRO A 39 2.09 7.29 -6.70
CA PRO A 39 0.75 6.80 -7.01
C PRO A 39 0.72 5.62 -7.97
N ASP A 40 1.58 5.61 -8.99
CA ASP A 40 1.59 4.55 -10.00
C ASP A 40 2.13 3.25 -9.41
N ILE A 41 3.20 3.33 -8.64
CA ILE A 41 3.76 2.17 -7.92
C ILE A 41 2.77 1.62 -6.89
N LEU A 42 2.08 2.50 -6.15
CA LEU A 42 1.06 2.10 -5.19
C LEU A 42 -0.10 1.39 -5.88
N LEU A 43 -0.60 1.93 -6.99
CA LEU A 43 -1.68 1.34 -7.77
C LEU A 43 -1.28 -0.04 -8.32
N GLN A 44 -0.08 -0.18 -8.88
CA GLN A 44 0.43 -1.46 -9.37
C GLN A 44 0.45 -2.53 -8.26
N ALA A 45 0.91 -2.17 -7.05
CA ALA A 45 0.94 -3.09 -5.92
C ALA A 45 -0.47 -3.43 -5.43
N ALA A 46 -1.36 -2.45 -5.33
CA ALA A 46 -2.74 -2.64 -4.89
C ALA A 46 -3.55 -3.52 -5.86
N LYS A 47 -3.34 -3.36 -7.18
CA LYS A 47 -3.98 -4.21 -8.20
C LYS A 47 -3.61 -5.68 -8.10
N MET A 48 -2.48 -6.01 -7.48
CA MET A 48 -2.07 -7.41 -7.27
C MET A 48 -2.78 -8.09 -6.09
N VAL A 49 -3.52 -7.34 -5.26
CA VAL A 49 -4.26 -7.87 -4.10
C VAL A 49 -5.75 -7.52 -4.10
N GLU A 50 -6.22 -6.71 -5.06
CA GLU A 50 -7.59 -6.16 -5.04
C GLU A 50 -8.69 -7.23 -5.06
N ASP A 51 -8.44 -8.39 -5.66
CA ASP A 51 -9.40 -9.49 -5.73
C ASP A 51 -9.29 -10.44 -4.51
N ASP A 52 -8.27 -10.26 -3.67
CA ASP A 52 -7.96 -11.10 -2.51
C ASP A 52 -8.33 -10.46 -1.16
N CYS A 53 -8.79 -9.20 -1.15
CA CYS A 53 -9.10 -8.46 0.07
C CYS A 53 -10.39 -7.63 -0.03
N GLU A 54 -10.90 -7.16 1.10
CA GLU A 54 -12.09 -6.31 1.18
C GLU A 54 -11.76 -4.80 1.14
N ALA A 55 -10.51 -4.42 1.42
CA ALA A 55 -10.05 -3.04 1.31
C ALA A 55 -8.51 -2.94 1.17
N VAL A 56 -8.07 -1.83 0.58
CA VAL A 56 -6.65 -1.44 0.56
C VAL A 56 -6.44 -0.24 1.47
N ASP A 57 -5.43 -0.29 2.33
CA ASP A 57 -5.11 0.78 3.29
C ASP A 57 -3.77 1.43 2.98
N LEU A 58 -3.71 2.77 3.06
CA LEU A 58 -2.47 3.53 2.97
C LEU A 58 -1.95 3.88 4.37
N ASN A 59 -0.73 3.45 4.70
CA ASN A 59 -0.10 3.87 5.94
C ASN A 59 0.45 5.30 5.85
N LEU A 60 -0.14 6.19 6.65
CA LEU A 60 0.29 7.57 6.85
C LEU A 60 0.76 7.83 8.29
N GLY A 61 0.97 6.78 9.10
CA GLY A 61 1.19 6.93 10.55
C GLY A 61 2.54 6.44 11.08
N CYS A 62 3.31 5.64 10.34
CA CYS A 62 4.55 5.05 10.88
C CYS A 62 5.67 6.10 11.05
N PRO A 63 6.19 6.33 12.29
CA PRO A 63 7.24 7.32 12.55
C PRO A 63 8.65 6.73 12.56
N GLN A 64 8.82 5.44 12.23
CA GLN A 64 10.12 4.78 12.30
C GLN A 64 11.14 5.38 11.33
N HIS A 65 12.42 5.28 11.68
CA HIS A 65 13.50 5.86 10.88
C HIS A 65 13.57 5.31 9.44
N ILE A 66 13.14 4.06 9.22
CA ILE A 66 13.05 3.49 7.87
C ILE A 66 11.98 4.18 7.02
N ALA A 67 10.87 4.61 7.61
CA ALA A 67 9.83 5.39 6.95
C ALA A 67 10.31 6.80 6.60
N LYS A 68 11.12 7.42 7.48
CA LYS A 68 11.80 8.69 7.18
C LYS A 68 12.73 8.56 5.98
N LYS A 69 13.57 7.53 5.96
CA LYS A 69 14.52 7.25 4.86
C LYS A 69 13.80 6.95 3.55
N GLY A 70 12.71 6.19 3.60
CA GLY A 70 11.90 5.83 2.44
C GLY A 70 10.88 6.89 2.02
N ARG A 71 10.74 7.99 2.78
CA ARG A 71 9.74 9.06 2.58
C ARG A 71 8.33 8.48 2.45
N TYR A 72 7.85 7.76 3.45
CA TYR A 72 6.46 7.26 3.58
C TYR A 72 5.99 7.32 5.05
N GLY A 73 4.77 6.87 5.35
CA GLY A 73 4.25 6.87 6.73
C GLY A 73 3.94 8.28 7.22
N SER A 74 4.23 8.59 8.48
CA SER A 74 3.93 9.92 9.07
C SER A 74 4.67 11.07 8.41
N PHE A 75 5.75 10.77 7.67
CA PHE A 75 6.54 11.76 6.95
C PHE A 75 5.89 12.25 5.64
N LEU A 76 4.70 11.75 5.30
CA LEU A 76 3.87 12.29 4.22
C LEU A 76 2.81 13.30 4.70
N GLN A 77 2.54 13.41 6.00
CA GLN A 77 1.40 14.18 6.53
C GLN A 77 1.45 15.68 6.20
N ASP A 78 2.64 16.23 5.91
CA ASP A 78 2.79 17.62 5.46
C ASP A 78 2.65 17.80 3.94
N ASP A 79 2.64 16.71 3.17
CA ASP A 79 2.56 16.69 1.69
C ASP A 79 1.15 16.29 1.24
N TRP A 80 0.19 17.18 1.50
CA TRP A 80 -1.23 16.97 1.19
C TRP A 80 -1.52 16.74 -0.30
N GLU A 81 -0.75 17.37 -1.19
CA GLU A 81 -0.89 17.14 -2.64
C GLU A 81 -0.54 15.70 -3.01
N LEU A 82 0.56 15.17 -2.46
CA LEU A 82 0.94 13.79 -2.67
C LEU A 82 -0.07 12.83 -2.04
N ILE A 83 -0.51 13.06 -0.80
CA ILE A 83 -1.54 12.22 -0.15
C ILE A 83 -2.81 12.17 -1.01
N HIS A 84 -3.27 13.32 -1.49
CA HIS A 84 -4.44 13.40 -2.36
C HIS A 84 -4.24 12.58 -3.64
N LYS A 85 -3.07 12.68 -4.31
CA LYS A 85 -2.76 11.89 -5.51
C LYS A 85 -2.72 10.38 -5.23
N LEU A 86 -2.15 9.96 -4.10
CA LEU A 86 -2.10 8.55 -3.71
C LEU A 86 -3.51 7.98 -3.50
N ILE A 87 -4.32 8.66 -2.69
CA ILE A 87 -5.67 8.18 -2.33
C ILE A 87 -6.61 8.24 -3.54
N SER A 88 -6.67 9.38 -4.25
CA SER A 88 -7.58 9.54 -5.39
C SER A 88 -7.26 8.63 -6.57
N THR A 89 -5.99 8.24 -6.75
CA THR A 89 -5.61 7.26 -7.76
C THR A 89 -6.12 5.87 -7.40
N LEU A 90 -6.00 5.45 -6.14
CA LEU A 90 -6.54 4.15 -5.73
C LEU A 90 -8.08 4.14 -5.75
N ASP A 91 -8.72 5.18 -5.23
CA ASP A 91 -10.18 5.29 -5.14
C ASP A 91 -10.86 5.22 -6.52
N ARG A 92 -10.24 5.82 -7.54
CA ARG A 92 -10.75 5.79 -8.92
C ARG A 92 -10.55 4.43 -9.60
N GLU A 93 -9.44 3.76 -9.32
CA GLU A 93 -8.97 2.65 -10.15
C GLU A 93 -9.21 1.27 -9.50
N LEU A 94 -9.36 1.17 -8.18
CA LEU A 94 -9.60 -0.10 -7.48
C LEU A 94 -11.09 -0.45 -7.40
N LYS A 95 -11.38 -1.76 -7.33
CA LYS A 95 -12.75 -2.27 -7.13
C LYS A 95 -13.20 -2.26 -5.67
N VAL A 96 -12.24 -2.14 -4.75
CA VAL A 96 -12.43 -2.22 -3.29
C VAL A 96 -12.20 -0.85 -2.65
N PRO A 97 -12.84 -0.56 -1.51
CA PRO A 97 -12.65 0.71 -0.82
C PRO A 97 -11.20 0.94 -0.40
N VAL A 98 -10.83 2.21 -0.35
CA VAL A 98 -9.52 2.68 0.10
C VAL A 98 -9.65 3.32 1.48
N THR A 99 -8.79 2.93 2.41
CA THR A 99 -8.69 3.54 3.74
C THR A 99 -7.31 4.14 3.95
N ALA A 100 -7.16 4.96 4.99
CA ALA A 100 -5.86 5.46 5.41
C ALA A 100 -5.73 5.36 6.92
N LYS A 101 -4.58 4.83 7.38
CA LYS A 101 -4.23 4.81 8.80
C LYS A 101 -3.22 5.91 9.12
N ILE A 102 -3.64 6.84 9.97
CA ILE A 102 -2.83 7.94 10.50
C ILE A 102 -2.24 7.56 11.87
#